data_AF-A0A2V9XPW9-F1
#
_entry.id   AF-A0A2V9XPW9-F1
#
_cell.length_a   1.000
_cell.length_b   1.000
_cell.length_c   1.000
_cell.angle_alpha   90.00
_cell.angle_beta   90.00
_cell.angle_gamma   90.00
#
_symmetry.space_group_name_H-M   'P 1'
#
loop_
_entity.id
_entity.type
_entity.pdbx_description
1 polymer ?
#
loop_
_entity_poly.entity_id
_entity_poly.type
_entity_poly.pdbx_seq_one_letter_code
_entity_poly.pdbx_strand_id
1 'polypeptide(L)'
;MDWRQLWEIISAPDNVPIVALIPLLAFYIYLAWKQAKANDDLIAELETNPAMAKTHHRKTWPFRPGWQKEVHVWPFLLRIEFLAAIIVTIILMVWSITLSAPLEEPSNPNLTMNPAKAPWYFLGLQEMLVYFDPWIAGVVMPTLIIIGLMVIPYIDTNPKGGGYYTWKQRKFAISTFLFGFVILWVSMIIIGTF
;
A
#
# COMPACT_ATOMS: atom_id res chain seq x y z
N MET A 1 -3.73 -30.28 -3.45
CA MET A 1 -3.48 -29.32 -4.54
C MET A 1 -2.23 -29.74 -5.27
N ASP A 2 -2.33 -30.05 -6.56
CA ASP A 2 -1.17 -30.40 -7.38
C ASP A 2 -0.42 -29.11 -7.79
N TRP A 3 0.89 -29.20 -8.07
CA TRP A 3 1.73 -28.06 -8.45
C TRP A 3 1.25 -27.38 -9.73
N ARG A 4 0.66 -28.16 -10.65
CA ARG A 4 0.06 -27.66 -11.89
C ARG A 4 -1.19 -26.81 -11.62
N GLN A 5 -2.04 -27.27 -10.71
CA GLN A 5 -3.27 -26.56 -10.32
C GLN A 5 -2.94 -25.22 -9.65
N LEU A 6 -1.91 -25.20 -8.79
CA LEU A 6 -1.37 -23.96 -8.21
C LEU A 6 -0.93 -22.96 -9.28
N TRP A 7 -0.18 -23.44 -10.27
CA TRP A 7 0.30 -22.61 -11.37
C TRP A 7 -0.85 -22.03 -12.20
N GLU A 8 -1.86 -22.82 -12.53
CA GLU A 8 -3.06 -22.36 -13.24
C GLU A 8 -3.80 -21.26 -12.49
N ILE A 9 -3.97 -21.39 -11.16
CA ILE A 9 -4.65 -20.38 -10.35
C ILE A 9 -3.82 -19.09 -10.30
N ILE A 10 -2.52 -19.19 -10.02
CA ILE A 10 -1.64 -18.02 -9.84
C ILE A 10 -1.42 -17.25 -11.17
N SER A 11 -1.38 -17.96 -12.30
CA SER A 11 -1.17 -17.37 -13.62
C SER A 11 -2.44 -16.86 -14.30
N ALA A 12 -3.62 -17.06 -13.70
CA ALA A 12 -4.86 -16.50 -14.19
C ALA A 12 -4.76 -14.95 -14.28
N PRO A 13 -5.19 -14.32 -15.38
CA PRO A 13 -5.03 -12.87 -15.58
C PRO A 13 -5.56 -12.01 -14.42
N ASP A 14 -6.66 -12.42 -13.80
CA ASP A 14 -7.27 -11.77 -12.62
C ASP A 14 -6.40 -11.82 -11.36
N ASN A 15 -5.57 -12.86 -11.24
CA ASN A 15 -4.80 -13.16 -10.05
C ASN A 15 -3.39 -12.58 -10.13
N VAL A 16 -2.86 -12.28 -11.33
CA VAL A 16 -1.53 -11.69 -11.52
C VAL A 16 -1.31 -10.41 -10.70
N PRO A 17 -2.24 -9.43 -10.65
CA PRO A 17 -2.09 -8.24 -9.80
C PRO A 17 -1.91 -8.58 -8.31
N ILE A 18 -2.60 -9.63 -7.84
CA ILE A 18 -2.62 -10.05 -6.44
C ILE A 18 -1.32 -10.76 -6.08
N VAL A 19 -0.82 -11.59 -7.01
CA VAL A 19 0.49 -12.22 -6.89
C VAL A 19 1.60 -11.16 -6.88
N ALA A 20 1.49 -10.13 -7.71
CA ALA A 20 2.44 -9.00 -7.73
C ALA A 20 2.36 -8.14 -6.46
N LEU A 21 1.18 -8.01 -5.86
CA LEU A 21 0.95 -7.26 -4.62
C LEU A 21 1.78 -7.83 -3.45
N ILE A 22 1.88 -9.15 -3.33
CA ILE A 22 2.56 -9.82 -2.20
C ILE A 22 4.05 -9.41 -2.07
N PRO A 23 4.93 -9.61 -3.08
CA PRO A 23 6.33 -9.21 -2.99
C PRO A 23 6.49 -7.69 -2.94
N LEU A 24 5.61 -6.91 -3.58
CA LEU A 24 5.63 -5.45 -3.49
C LEU A 24 5.35 -4.97 -2.06
N LEU A 25 4.32 -5.50 -1.42
CA LEU A 25 4.01 -5.20 -0.03
C LEU A 25 5.14 -5.62 0.90
N ALA A 26 5.68 -6.82 0.73
CA ALA A 26 6.83 -7.30 1.53
C ALA A 26 8.04 -6.35 1.36
N PHE A 27 8.33 -5.93 0.14
CA PHE A 27 9.41 -4.98 -0.16
C PHE A 27 9.20 -3.62 0.50
N TYR A 28 8.01 -3.03 0.37
CA TYR A 28 7.73 -1.71 0.95
C TYR A 28 7.65 -1.74 2.49
N ILE A 29 7.11 -2.80 3.08
CA ILE A 29 7.14 -3.02 4.53
C ILE A 29 8.58 -3.17 5.02
N TYR A 30 9.40 -3.96 4.32
CA TYR A 30 10.83 -4.10 4.62
C TYR A 30 11.55 -2.75 4.52
N LEU A 31 11.32 -1.99 3.46
CA LEU A 31 11.93 -0.68 3.24
C LEU A 31 11.53 0.32 4.34
N ALA A 32 10.24 0.37 4.68
CA ALA A 32 9.73 1.19 5.77
C ALA A 32 10.36 0.80 7.11
N TRP A 33 10.45 -0.50 7.40
CA TRP A 33 11.08 -1.01 8.62
C TRP A 33 12.57 -0.69 8.68
N LYS A 34 13.31 -0.90 7.59
CA LYS A 34 14.73 -0.58 7.49
C LYS A 34 14.99 0.89 7.77
N GLN A 35 14.19 1.79 7.18
CA GLN A 35 14.32 3.23 7.40
C GLN A 35 13.89 3.63 8.82
N ALA A 36 12.81 3.05 9.34
CA ALA A 36 12.33 3.30 10.70
C ALA A 36 13.38 2.90 11.75
N LYS A 37 13.98 1.72 11.61
CA LYS A 37 15.03 1.25 12.52
C LYS A 37 16.24 2.18 12.50
N ALA A 38 16.74 2.53 11.32
CA ALA A 38 17.91 3.40 11.20
C ALA A 38 17.65 4.80 11.79
N ASN A 39 16.45 5.35 11.62
CA ASN A 39 16.07 6.62 12.24
C ASN A 39 15.87 6.48 13.75
N ASP A 40 15.29 5.39 14.24
CA ASP A 40 15.07 5.15 15.68
C ASP A 40 16.37 4.90 16.45
N ASP A 41 17.38 4.31 15.81
CA ASP A 41 18.72 4.13 16.37
C ASP A 41 19.44 5.49 16.43
N LEU A 42 19.36 6.29 15.36
CA LEU A 42 19.85 7.68 15.37
C LEU A 42 19.18 8.51 16.46
N ILE A 43 17.86 8.42 16.61
CA ILE A 43 17.13 9.15 17.66
C ILE A 43 17.61 8.75 19.05
N ALA A 44 17.86 7.45 19.30
CA ALA A 44 18.39 6.99 20.57
C ALA A 44 19.80 7.55 20.85
N GLU A 45 20.66 7.66 19.84
CA GLU A 45 21.98 8.28 19.97
C GLU A 45 21.89 9.80 20.24
N LEU A 46 20.93 10.48 19.62
CA LEU A 46 20.69 11.91 19.87
C LEU A 46 20.18 12.16 21.29
N GLU A 47 19.42 11.22 21.86
CA GLU A 47 18.94 11.32 23.25
C GLU A 47 20.09 11.14 24.27
N THR A 48 21.12 10.35 23.96
CA THR A 48 22.29 10.15 24.84
C THR A 48 23.37 11.20 24.68
N ASN A 49 23.49 11.84 23.51
CA ASN A 49 24.51 12.84 23.20
C ASN A 49 23.91 14.23 22.91
N PRO A 50 23.74 15.10 23.93
CA PRO A 50 23.17 16.44 23.76
C PRO A 50 23.93 17.35 22.78
N ALA A 51 25.23 17.12 22.57
CA ALA A 51 26.03 17.84 21.58
C ALA A 51 25.63 17.48 20.14
N MET A 52 25.35 16.20 19.88
CA MET A 52 24.89 15.70 18.58
C MET A 52 23.45 16.13 18.29
N ALA A 53 22.59 16.15 19.31
CA ALA A 53 21.19 16.59 19.20
C ALA A 53 21.02 18.02 18.67
N LYS A 54 21.99 18.90 18.93
CA LYS A 54 21.97 20.30 18.46
C LYS A 54 22.29 20.44 16.98
N THR A 55 22.98 19.47 16.39
CA THR A 55 23.53 19.57 15.02
C THR A 55 22.86 18.60 14.04
N HIS A 56 22.38 17.46 14.52
CA HIS A 56 21.81 16.40 13.70
C HIS A 56 20.28 16.39 13.73
N HIS A 57 19.68 16.05 12.58
CA HIS A 57 18.24 15.87 12.45
C HIS A 57 17.83 14.45 12.84
N ARG A 58 16.55 14.25 13.19
CA ARG A 58 15.96 12.93 13.49
C ARG A 58 15.68 12.06 12.24
N LYS A 59 16.46 12.25 11.18
CA LYS A 59 16.34 11.56 9.89
C LYS A 59 17.73 11.23 9.38
N THR A 60 17.94 9.99 8.96
CA THR A 60 19.19 9.48 8.38
C THR A 60 19.68 10.24 7.15
N TRP A 61 18.75 10.76 6.34
CA TRP A 61 19.03 11.59 5.17
C TRP A 61 18.44 12.99 5.34
N PRO A 62 19.09 13.86 6.12
CA PRO A 62 18.57 15.19 6.39
C PRO A 62 18.98 16.18 5.32
N PHE A 63 18.29 17.33 5.33
CA PHE A 63 18.70 18.50 4.57
C PHE A 63 20.09 18.95 5.03
N ARG A 64 20.98 19.25 4.08
CA ARG A 64 22.33 19.71 4.38
C ARG A 64 22.42 21.23 4.27
N PRO A 65 23.10 21.93 5.21
CA PRO A 65 23.39 23.35 5.06
C PRO A 65 24.08 23.61 3.71
N GLY A 66 23.54 24.56 2.93
CA GLY A 66 24.01 24.89 1.58
C GLY A 66 23.16 24.32 0.44
N TRP A 67 22.19 23.45 0.72
CA TRP A 67 21.19 23.06 -0.27
C TRP A 67 20.13 24.15 -0.47
N GLN A 68 19.52 24.20 -1.63
CA GLN A 68 18.37 25.08 -1.86
C GLN A 68 17.14 24.48 -1.17
N LYS A 69 16.39 25.32 -0.42
CA LYS A 69 15.14 24.88 0.24
C LYS A 69 14.04 24.56 -0.76
N GLU A 70 14.02 25.31 -1.85
CA GLU A 70 13.07 25.17 -2.94
C GLU A 70 13.87 25.04 -4.24
N VAL A 71 13.41 24.16 -5.11
CA VAL A 71 14.00 23.94 -6.43
C VAL A 71 12.90 24.15 -7.47
N HIS A 72 13.26 24.74 -8.62
CA HIS A 72 12.29 24.94 -9.69
C HIS A 72 11.74 23.60 -10.18
N VAL A 73 10.43 23.55 -10.44
CA VAL A 73 9.75 22.36 -10.99
C VAL A 73 10.39 21.95 -12.32
N TRP A 74 10.60 22.94 -13.20
CA TRP A 74 11.38 22.76 -14.42
C TRP A 74 12.86 23.11 -14.16
N PRO A 75 13.83 22.26 -14.52
CA PRO A 75 13.71 20.92 -15.11
C PRO A 75 13.80 19.79 -14.07
N PHE A 76 13.89 20.09 -12.77
CA PHE A 76 14.25 19.09 -11.76
C PHE A 76 13.14 18.06 -11.50
N LEU A 77 11.94 18.50 -11.14
CA LEU A 77 10.83 17.60 -10.87
C LEU A 77 10.32 16.96 -12.17
N LEU A 78 10.17 17.75 -13.23
CA LEU A 78 9.62 17.26 -14.49
C LEU A 78 10.45 16.14 -15.11
N ARG A 79 11.79 16.18 -15.03
CA ARG A 79 12.64 15.10 -15.55
C ARG A 79 12.38 13.76 -14.85
N ILE A 80 12.14 13.80 -13.53
CA ILE A 80 11.87 12.61 -12.71
C ILE A 80 10.48 12.07 -13.03
N GLU A 81 9.47 12.94 -13.08
CA GLU A 81 8.09 12.56 -13.39
C GLU A 81 7.96 12.03 -14.82
N PHE A 82 8.62 12.65 -15.80
CA PHE A 82 8.62 12.19 -17.18
C PHE A 82 9.29 10.82 -17.33
N LEU A 83 10.42 10.59 -16.65
CA LEU A 83 11.04 9.26 -16.62
C LEU A 83 10.13 8.21 -15.98
N ALA A 84 9.48 8.54 -14.86
CA ALA A 84 8.52 7.66 -14.21
C ALA A 84 7.33 7.35 -15.13
N ALA A 85 6.80 8.35 -15.83
CA ALA A 85 5.70 8.18 -16.78
C ALA A 85 6.09 7.26 -17.94
N ILE A 86 7.30 7.39 -18.49
CA ILE A 86 7.82 6.48 -19.52
C ILE A 86 7.91 5.04 -18.97
N ILE A 87 8.49 4.86 -17.78
CA ILE A 87 8.64 3.54 -17.16
C ILE A 87 7.27 2.89 -16.93
N VAL A 88 6.33 3.61 -16.34
CA VAL A 88 4.97 3.12 -16.08
C VAL A 88 4.26 2.79 -17.40
N THR A 89 4.40 3.63 -18.43
CA THR A 89 3.81 3.39 -19.75
C THR A 89 4.36 2.09 -20.37
N ILE A 90 5.67 1.87 -20.30
CA ILE A 90 6.29 0.64 -20.81
C ILE A 90 5.77 -0.57 -20.04
N ILE A 91 5.70 -0.50 -18.70
CA ILE A 91 5.17 -1.59 -17.87
C ILE A 91 3.72 -1.91 -18.24
N LEU A 92 2.86 -0.91 -18.35
CA LEU A 92 1.46 -1.09 -18.72
C LEU A 92 1.30 -1.61 -20.15
N MET A 93 2.13 -1.18 -21.09
CA MET A 93 2.11 -1.66 -22.47
C MET A 93 2.49 -3.14 -22.55
N VAL A 94 3.57 -3.55 -21.87
CA VAL A 94 3.95 -4.96 -21.78
C VAL A 94 2.82 -5.78 -21.15
N TRP A 95 2.28 -5.32 -20.02
CA TRP A 95 1.16 -5.98 -19.34
C TRP A 95 -0.04 -6.17 -20.27
N SER A 96 -0.44 -5.11 -20.99
CA SER A 96 -1.59 -5.14 -21.90
C SER A 96 -1.40 -6.09 -23.09
N ILE A 97 -0.16 -6.37 -23.51
CA ILE A 97 0.13 -7.30 -24.60
C ILE A 97 0.18 -8.75 -24.09
N THR A 98 0.74 -8.95 -22.90
CA THR A 98 1.01 -10.30 -22.36
C THR A 98 -0.18 -10.92 -21.62
N LEU A 99 -1.10 -10.10 -21.09
CA LEU A 99 -2.23 -10.56 -20.30
C LEU A 99 -3.54 -10.07 -20.91
N SER A 100 -4.34 -11.02 -21.39
CA SER A 100 -5.67 -10.74 -21.91
C SER A 100 -6.57 -10.20 -20.80
N ALA A 101 -7.38 -9.20 -21.13
CA ALA A 101 -8.38 -8.71 -20.21
C ALA A 101 -9.43 -9.81 -19.91
N PRO A 102 -9.80 -10.00 -18.63
CA PRO A 102 -10.80 -10.96 -18.18
C PRO A 102 -12.21 -10.45 -18.50
N LEU A 103 -12.51 -10.25 -19.78
CA LEU A 103 -13.81 -9.76 -20.22
C LEU A 103 -14.78 -10.93 -20.42
N GLU A 104 -15.93 -10.81 -19.78
CA GLU A 104 -17.04 -11.76 -19.90
C GLU A 104 -17.90 -11.45 -21.14
N GLU A 105 -18.84 -12.35 -21.44
CA GLU A 105 -19.83 -12.16 -22.51
C GLU A 105 -20.69 -10.89 -22.28
N PRO A 106 -21.30 -10.33 -23.35
CA PRO A 106 -22.22 -9.20 -23.22
C PRO A 106 -23.32 -9.47 -22.18
N SER A 107 -23.64 -8.44 -21.39
CA SER A 107 -24.57 -8.57 -20.26
C SER A 107 -25.92 -9.15 -20.67
N ASN A 108 -26.37 -10.19 -19.95
CA ASN A 108 -27.68 -10.80 -20.11
C ASN A 108 -28.49 -10.65 -18.80
N PRO A 109 -29.54 -9.81 -18.76
CA PRO A 109 -30.36 -9.62 -17.55
C PRO A 109 -31.07 -10.88 -17.05
N ASN A 110 -31.23 -11.90 -17.90
CA ASN A 110 -31.89 -13.16 -17.55
C ASN A 110 -30.92 -14.21 -16.99
N LEU A 111 -29.61 -13.92 -16.96
CA LEU A 111 -28.58 -14.84 -16.49
C LEU A 111 -27.74 -14.17 -15.39
N THR A 112 -27.78 -14.74 -14.20
CA THR A 112 -26.83 -14.40 -13.14
C THR A 112 -25.57 -15.25 -13.27
N MET A 113 -24.41 -14.62 -13.44
CA MET A 113 -23.13 -15.31 -13.53
C MET A 113 -22.82 -16.03 -12.21
N ASN A 114 -22.29 -17.26 -12.32
CA ASN A 114 -21.72 -17.99 -11.19
C ASN A 114 -20.40 -18.66 -11.64
N PRO A 115 -19.24 -18.23 -11.13
CA PRO A 115 -19.03 -17.25 -10.06
C PRO A 115 -19.02 -15.80 -10.55
N ALA A 116 -19.70 -14.90 -9.84
CA ALA A 116 -19.53 -13.46 -10.03
C ALA A 116 -18.28 -13.00 -9.26
N LYS A 117 -17.22 -12.60 -9.98
CA LYS A 117 -16.00 -12.05 -9.39
C LYS A 117 -15.91 -10.55 -9.65
N ALA A 118 -15.57 -9.81 -8.61
CA ALA A 118 -15.25 -8.40 -8.68
C ALA A 118 -13.80 -8.20 -9.14
N PRO A 119 -13.46 -7.01 -9.68
CA PRO A 119 -12.09 -6.65 -9.96
C PRO A 119 -11.18 -6.81 -8.74
N TRP A 120 -9.90 -7.14 -8.96
CA TRP A 120 -8.93 -7.49 -7.91
C TRP A 120 -8.82 -6.48 -6.75
N TYR A 121 -8.98 -5.18 -7.03
CA TYR A 121 -8.94 -4.11 -6.03
C TYR A 121 -10.18 -4.05 -5.13
N PHE A 122 -11.25 -4.77 -5.47
CA PHE A 122 -12.46 -4.93 -4.66
C PHE A 122 -12.61 -6.32 -4.04
N LEU A 123 -11.69 -7.25 -4.26
CA LEU A 123 -11.82 -8.62 -3.75
C LEU A 123 -11.92 -8.69 -2.22
N GLY A 124 -11.24 -7.80 -1.50
CA GLY A 124 -11.38 -7.72 -0.04
C GLY A 124 -12.83 -7.42 0.37
N LEU A 125 -13.51 -6.51 -0.33
CA LEU A 125 -14.93 -6.22 -0.08
C LEU A 125 -15.84 -7.35 -0.55
N GLN A 126 -15.53 -7.96 -1.69
CA GLN A 126 -16.29 -9.11 -2.17
C GLN A 126 -16.26 -10.24 -1.14
N GLU A 127 -15.10 -10.53 -0.59
CA GLU A 127 -14.95 -11.58 0.42
C GLU A 127 -15.75 -11.25 1.69
N MET A 128 -15.82 -9.97 2.07
CA MET A 128 -16.71 -9.55 3.16
C MET A 128 -18.19 -9.80 2.86
N LEU A 129 -18.62 -9.68 1.60
CA LEU A 129 -20.01 -9.98 1.19
C LEU A 129 -20.36 -11.47 1.27
N VAL A 130 -19.38 -12.36 1.32
CA VAL A 130 -19.60 -13.80 1.54
C VAL A 130 -19.93 -14.08 3.01
N TYR A 131 -19.33 -13.33 3.94
CA TYR A 131 -19.44 -13.60 5.37
C TYR A 131 -20.44 -12.71 6.11
N PHE A 132 -20.76 -11.52 5.58
CA PHE A 132 -21.64 -10.55 6.22
C PHE A 132 -22.83 -10.19 5.34
N ASP A 133 -23.91 -9.70 5.97
CA ASP A 133 -25.05 -9.16 5.24
C ASP A 133 -24.61 -8.07 4.24
N PRO A 134 -25.18 -8.03 3.02
CA PRO A 134 -24.75 -7.10 1.97
C PRO A 134 -24.74 -5.62 2.37
N TRP A 135 -25.67 -5.22 3.25
CA TRP A 135 -25.70 -3.87 3.81
C TRP A 135 -24.47 -3.56 4.68
N ILE A 136 -24.04 -4.50 5.51
CA ILE A 136 -22.91 -4.30 6.43
C ILE A 136 -21.60 -4.25 5.65
N ALA A 137 -21.36 -5.25 4.80
CA ALA A 137 -20.13 -5.35 4.02
C ALA A 137 -20.06 -4.31 2.88
N GLY A 138 -21.20 -4.00 2.24
CA GLY A 138 -21.24 -3.09 1.10
C GLY A 138 -21.37 -1.60 1.44
N VAL A 139 -21.97 -1.26 2.59
CA VAL A 139 -22.25 0.14 2.96
C VAL A 139 -21.57 0.54 4.26
N VAL A 140 -21.86 -0.18 5.36
CA VAL A 140 -21.42 0.23 6.70
C VAL A 140 -19.89 0.16 6.81
N MET A 141 -19.28 -0.96 6.46
CA MET A 141 -17.84 -1.17 6.60
C MET A 141 -17.00 -0.21 5.75
N PRO A 142 -17.27 -0.02 4.44
CA PRO A 142 -16.57 0.98 3.63
C PRO A 142 -16.72 2.40 4.18
N THR A 143 -17.92 2.75 4.66
CA THR A 143 -18.19 4.07 5.26
C THR A 143 -17.35 4.27 6.52
N LEU A 144 -17.27 3.26 7.40
CA LEU A 144 -16.45 3.31 8.60
C LEU A 144 -14.96 3.40 8.29
N ILE A 145 -14.47 2.71 7.25
CA ILE A 145 -13.07 2.82 6.81
C ILE A 145 -12.77 4.25 6.36
N ILE A 146 -13.62 4.83 5.50
CA ILE A 146 -13.43 6.19 4.97
C ILE A 146 -13.48 7.22 6.10
N ILE A 147 -14.49 7.16 6.97
CA ILE A 147 -14.61 8.06 8.14
C ILE A 147 -13.41 7.87 9.07
N GLY A 148 -13.01 6.63 9.34
CA GLY A 148 -11.85 6.31 10.15
C GLY A 148 -10.57 6.97 9.63
N LEU A 149 -10.33 6.89 8.31
CA LEU A 149 -9.19 7.54 7.67
C LEU A 149 -9.26 9.08 7.73
N MET A 150 -10.45 9.67 7.57
CA MET A 150 -10.66 11.12 7.69
C MET A 150 -10.44 11.63 9.13
N VAL A 151 -10.69 10.79 10.14
CA VAL A 151 -10.55 11.16 11.55
C VAL A 151 -9.09 11.13 12.02
N ILE A 152 -8.20 10.38 11.35
CA ILE A 152 -6.76 10.25 11.70
C ILE A 152 -6.08 11.59 12.06
N PRO A 153 -6.14 12.66 11.23
CA PRO A 153 -5.46 13.92 11.54
C PRO A 153 -5.99 14.63 12.80
N TYR A 154 -7.21 14.31 13.25
CA TYR A 154 -7.83 14.91 14.42
C TYR A 154 -7.55 14.12 15.72
N ILE A 155 -7.32 12.81 15.61
CA ILE A 155 -7.04 11.94 16.77
C ILE A 155 -5.55 11.73 17.02
N ASP A 156 -4.72 11.75 15.96
CA ASP A 156 -3.26 11.59 16.08
C ASP A 156 -2.59 12.95 16.22
N THR A 157 -2.58 13.46 17.46
CA THR A 157 -1.97 14.76 17.79
C THR A 157 -0.46 14.68 17.99
N ASN A 158 0.18 13.53 17.72
CA ASN A 158 1.61 13.38 17.93
C ASN A 158 2.38 14.15 16.84
N PRO A 159 3.20 15.17 17.19
CA PRO A 159 3.96 15.92 16.19
C PRO A 159 5.20 15.17 15.69
N LYS A 160 5.68 14.15 16.42
CA LYS A 160 6.86 13.36 16.04
C LYS A 160 6.50 12.35 14.95
N GLY A 161 7.45 11.96 14.10
CA GLY A 161 7.21 11.00 13.02
C GLY A 161 6.53 11.59 11.77
N GLY A 162 6.37 12.92 11.70
CA GLY A 162 5.99 13.60 10.46
C GLY A 162 7.21 13.77 9.53
N GLY A 163 7.12 13.25 8.30
CA GLY A 163 8.17 13.45 7.27
C GLY A 163 9.40 12.53 7.36
N TYR A 164 9.39 11.55 8.26
CA TYR A 164 10.41 10.50 8.36
C TYR A 164 9.83 9.21 8.96
N TYR A 165 10.42 8.07 8.62
CA TYR A 165 10.02 6.77 9.15
C TYR A 165 10.49 6.61 10.59
N THR A 166 9.62 6.15 11.49
CA THR A 166 9.94 5.82 12.89
C THR A 166 8.98 4.74 13.36
N TRP A 167 9.46 3.78 14.16
CA TRP A 167 8.59 2.81 14.81
C TRP A 167 8.34 3.21 16.27
N LYS A 168 9.41 3.53 17.01
CA LYS A 168 9.33 3.81 18.45
C LYS A 168 8.41 4.97 18.82
N GLN A 169 8.33 6.00 17.98
CA GLN A 169 7.56 7.21 18.28
C GLN A 169 6.06 7.09 17.94
N ARG A 170 5.66 6.12 17.12
CA ARG A 170 4.26 5.92 16.65
C ARG A 170 3.80 4.47 16.66
N LYS A 171 4.31 3.65 17.60
CA LYS A 171 4.03 2.20 17.67
C LYS A 171 2.55 1.89 17.52
N PHE A 172 1.69 2.55 18.31
CA PHE A 172 0.25 2.31 18.29
C PHE A 172 -0.37 2.61 16.92
N ALA A 173 -0.16 3.81 16.37
CA ALA A 173 -0.72 4.21 15.08
C ALA A 173 -0.27 3.28 13.94
N ILE A 174 1.02 2.94 13.90
CA ILE A 174 1.58 2.06 12.85
C ILE A 174 1.09 0.63 13.03
N SER A 175 1.08 0.09 14.25
CA SER A 175 0.56 -1.25 14.54
C SER A 175 -0.91 -1.38 14.15
N THR A 176 -1.75 -0.42 14.53
CA THR A 176 -3.18 -0.43 14.21
C THR A 176 -3.40 -0.30 12.70
N PHE A 177 -2.66 0.57 12.02
CA PHE A 177 -2.74 0.68 10.56
C PHE A 177 -2.31 -0.60 9.85
N LEU A 178 -1.17 -1.20 10.23
CA LEU A 178 -0.69 -2.45 9.63
C LEU A 178 -1.63 -3.62 9.94
N PHE A 179 -2.24 -3.66 11.13
CA PHE A 179 -3.26 -4.64 11.44
C PHE A 179 -4.48 -4.48 10.53
N GLY A 180 -5.05 -3.28 10.42
CA GLY A 180 -6.20 -3.04 9.55
C GLY A 180 -5.89 -3.28 8.07
N PHE A 181 -4.75 -2.80 7.59
CA PHE A 181 -4.38 -2.89 6.18
C PHE A 181 -3.86 -4.27 5.79
N VAL A 182 -2.86 -4.81 6.49
CA VAL A 182 -2.23 -6.08 6.09
C VAL A 182 -3.05 -7.27 6.59
N ILE A 183 -3.42 -7.27 7.87
CA ILE A 183 -4.06 -8.44 8.49
C ILE A 183 -5.56 -8.49 8.18
N LEU A 184 -6.28 -7.38 8.16
CA LEU A 184 -7.71 -7.41 7.85
C LEU A 184 -7.98 -7.28 6.35
N TRP A 185 -7.36 -6.32 5.67
CA TRP A 185 -7.70 -6.06 4.26
C TRP A 185 -6.98 -6.96 3.26
N VAL A 186 -5.64 -7.00 3.29
CA VAL A 186 -4.85 -7.79 2.34
C VAL A 186 -5.09 -9.30 2.52
N SER A 187 -5.29 -9.78 3.76
CA SER A 187 -5.63 -11.19 3.97
C SER A 187 -6.95 -11.58 3.31
N MET A 188 -7.98 -10.71 3.35
CA MET A 188 -9.26 -10.98 2.70
C MET A 188 -9.13 -10.99 1.18
N ILE A 189 -8.27 -10.14 0.60
CA ILE A 189 -7.95 -10.24 -0.84
C ILE A 189 -7.34 -11.61 -1.16
N ILE A 190 -6.38 -12.08 -0.35
CA ILE A 190 -5.70 -13.37 -0.57
C ILE A 190 -6.69 -14.53 -0.42
N ILE A 191 -7.51 -14.55 0.63
CA ILE A 191 -8.52 -15.59 0.90
C ILE A 191 -9.58 -15.63 -0.20
N GLY A 192 -10.04 -14.46 -0.67
CA GLY A 192 -11.00 -14.40 -1.78
C GLY A 192 -10.44 -14.84 -3.14
N THR A 193 -9.13 -15.12 -3.21
CA THR A 193 -8.42 -15.48 -4.45
C THR A 193 -7.95 -16.92 -4.49
N PHE A 194 -7.40 -17.44 -3.39
CA PHE A 194 -6.70 -18.73 -3.30
C PHE A 194 -7.30 -19.66 -2.25
#